data_AF-Q7TNL0-F1
#
_entry.id   AF-Q7TNL0-F1
#
_cell.length_a   1.000
_cell.length_b   1.000
_cell.length_c   1.000
_cell.angle_alpha   90.00
_cell.angle_beta   90.00
_cell.angle_gamma   90.00
#
_symmetry.space_group_name_H-M   'P 1'
#
loop_
_entity.id
_entity.type
_entity.pdbx_description
1 polymer ?
#
loop_
_entity_poly.entity_id
_entity_poly.type
_entity_poly.pdbx_seq_one_letter_code
_entity_poly.pdbx_strand_id
1 'polypeptide(L)'
;MNRTGMAVALAMIIWATTVPGFVMFKGGRCLCIDRGVKVVKMAAIKEVSVIYPSNGCDKVEVIVTLKAHKGQRCLDPTSKQARLIMQTIQKKNFLRRQNM
;
A
#
# COMPACT_ATOMS: atom_id res chain seq x y z
N MET A 1 26.90 -44.69 24.19
CA MET A 1 26.13 -43.62 23.52
C MET A 1 26.82 -42.29 23.80
N ASN A 2 27.56 -41.77 22.84
CA ASN A 2 28.46 -40.62 23.07
C ASN A 2 27.63 -39.34 23.21
N ARG A 3 27.47 -38.84 24.44
CA ARG A 3 26.71 -37.61 24.77
C ARG A 3 27.10 -36.42 23.89
N THR A 4 28.36 -36.37 23.49
CA THR A 4 28.91 -35.34 22.60
C THR A 4 28.27 -35.37 21.20
N GLY A 5 28.08 -36.55 20.60
CA GLY A 5 27.45 -36.68 19.29
C GLY A 5 25.98 -36.27 19.30
N MET A 6 25.27 -36.59 20.38
CA MET A 6 23.86 -36.20 20.54
C MET A 6 23.70 -34.68 20.68
N ALA A 7 24.59 -34.02 21.42
CA ALA A 7 24.58 -32.56 21.57
C ALA A 7 24.83 -31.82 20.24
N VAL A 8 25.76 -32.32 19.43
CA VAL A 8 26.07 -31.73 18.11
C VAL A 8 24.89 -31.87 17.15
N ALA A 9 24.23 -33.04 17.14
CA ALA A 9 23.05 -33.26 16.29
C ALA A 9 21.89 -32.31 16.66
N LEU A 10 21.65 -32.09 17.95
CA LEU A 10 20.60 -31.18 18.41
C LEU A 10 20.90 -29.71 18.06
N ALA A 11 22.16 -29.27 18.18
CA ALA A 11 22.57 -27.91 17.82
C ALA A 11 22.34 -27.62 16.32
N MET A 12 22.61 -28.60 15.43
CA MET A 12 22.39 -28.45 14.00
C MET A 12 20.91 -28.31 13.63
N ILE A 13 20.02 -29.05 14.31
CA ILE A 13 18.57 -28.97 14.10
C ILE A 13 18.02 -27.60 14.54
N ILE A 14 18.53 -27.05 15.65
CA ILE A 14 18.12 -25.73 16.15
C ILE A 14 18.56 -24.62 15.18
N TRP A 15 19.75 -24.74 14.57
CA TRP A 15 20.21 -23.76 13.59
C TRP A 15 19.38 -23.77 12.30
N ALA A 16 18.97 -24.95 11.84
CA ALA A 16 18.13 -25.08 10.64
C ALA A 16 16.72 -24.48 10.83
N THR A 17 16.20 -24.48 12.05
CA THR A 17 14.84 -23.99 12.36
C THR A 17 14.77 -22.51 12.71
N THR A 18 15.92 -21.86 12.95
CA THR A 18 15.99 -20.46 13.40
C THR A 18 16.19 -19.44 12.29
N VAL A 19 16.22 -19.84 11.02
CA VAL A 19 16.23 -18.88 9.90
C VAL A 19 14.85 -18.21 9.83
N PRO A 20 14.69 -16.95 10.25
CA PRO A 20 13.43 -16.26 10.10
C PRO A 20 13.25 -16.06 8.60
N GLY A 21 12.14 -16.54 8.03
CA GLY A 21 11.84 -16.33 6.62
C GLY A 21 11.88 -14.83 6.30
N PHE A 22 12.87 -14.40 5.51
CA PHE A 22 12.93 -13.03 5.02
C PHE A 22 11.93 -12.89 3.87
N VAL A 23 10.96 -11.99 4.04
CA VAL A 23 10.09 -11.56 2.94
C VAL A 23 10.92 -10.78 1.92
N MET A 24 11.50 -11.50 0.95
CA MET A 24 12.43 -10.94 -0.03
C MET A 24 11.75 -10.00 -1.06
N PHE A 25 10.42 -10.00 -1.11
CA PHE A 25 9.64 -9.14 -1.99
C PHE A 25 9.04 -7.97 -1.22
N LYS A 26 9.88 -6.98 -0.88
CA LYS A 26 9.43 -5.62 -0.52
C LYS A 26 9.04 -4.77 -1.73
N GLY A 27 9.37 -5.23 -2.94
CA GLY A 27 9.02 -4.57 -4.20
C GLY A 27 7.60 -4.89 -4.63
N GLY A 28 6.63 -4.34 -3.92
CA GLY A 28 5.25 -4.46 -4.34
C GLY A 28 4.94 -3.57 -5.55
N ARG A 29 3.95 -3.99 -6.34
CA ARG A 29 3.51 -3.31 -7.56
C ARG A 29 2.53 -2.19 -7.18
N CYS A 30 3.06 -0.99 -7.02
CA CYS A 30 2.24 0.22 -6.98
C CYS A 30 1.39 0.33 -8.26
N LEU A 31 0.12 0.70 -8.13
CA LEU A 31 -0.80 0.82 -9.28
C LEU A 31 -0.41 1.98 -10.20
N CYS A 32 0.27 2.99 -9.65
CA CYS A 32 0.77 4.14 -10.39
C CYS A 32 2.26 3.96 -10.69
N ILE A 33 2.56 3.73 -11.96
CA ILE A 33 3.94 3.64 -12.48
C ILE A 33 4.62 5.02 -12.41
N ASP A 34 3.89 6.07 -12.80
CA ASP A 34 4.41 7.43 -12.93
C ASP A 34 3.90 8.39 -11.85
N ARG A 35 4.62 9.51 -11.66
CA ARG A 35 4.11 10.66 -10.90
C ARG A 35 2.82 11.12 -11.57
N GLY A 36 1.71 10.92 -10.85
CA GLY A 36 0.37 11.20 -11.32
C GLY A 36 0.18 12.63 -11.84
N VAL A 37 -0.91 12.85 -12.56
CA VAL A 37 -1.27 14.19 -13.06
C VAL A 37 -1.51 15.14 -11.87
N LYS A 38 -0.91 16.33 -11.92
CA LYS A 38 -1.00 17.33 -10.83
C LYS A 38 -2.41 17.91 -10.66
N VAL A 39 -3.17 17.98 -11.75
CA VAL A 39 -4.50 18.61 -11.79
C VAL A 39 -5.44 17.74 -12.61
N VAL A 40 -6.61 17.43 -12.04
CA VAL A 40 -7.73 16.81 -12.76
C VAL A 40 -8.92 17.74 -12.65
N LYS A 41 -9.61 17.97 -13.79
CA LYS A 41 -10.85 18.75 -13.82
C LYS A 41 -11.89 18.07 -12.93
N MET A 42 -12.39 18.77 -11.91
CA MET A 42 -13.35 18.21 -10.94
C MET A 42 -14.61 17.64 -11.61
N ALA A 43 -15.09 18.31 -12.66
CA ALA A 43 -16.27 17.88 -13.42
C ALA A 43 -16.09 16.51 -14.11
N ALA A 44 -14.84 16.11 -14.39
CA ALA A 44 -14.53 14.85 -15.04
C ALA A 44 -14.35 13.69 -14.05
N ILE A 45 -14.43 13.92 -12.73
CA ILE A 45 -14.19 12.87 -11.73
C ILE A 45 -15.46 12.05 -11.51
N LYS A 46 -15.39 10.73 -11.69
CA LYS A 46 -16.45 9.77 -11.34
C LYS A 46 -16.31 9.32 -9.89
N GLU A 47 -15.11 8.89 -9.52
CA GLU A 47 -14.81 8.29 -8.23
C GLU A 47 -13.35 8.55 -7.88
N VAL A 48 -13.06 8.65 -6.58
CA VAL A 48 -11.69 8.76 -6.07
C VAL A 48 -11.46 7.70 -5.00
N SER A 49 -10.37 6.95 -5.19
CA SER A 49 -9.93 5.91 -4.28
C SER A 49 -8.54 6.26 -3.75
N VAL A 50 -8.36 6.20 -2.43
CA VAL A 50 -7.07 6.45 -1.77
C VAL A 50 -6.55 5.12 -1.28
N ILE A 51 -5.38 4.73 -1.79
CA ILE A 51 -4.66 3.53 -1.37
C ILE A 51 -3.54 3.98 -0.45
N TYR A 52 -3.58 3.48 0.78
CA TYR A 52 -2.55 3.72 1.78
C TYR A 52 -1.37 2.75 1.58
N PRO A 53 -0.17 3.12 2.07
CA PRO A 53 1.00 2.27 1.96
C PRO A 53 0.73 0.90 2.58
N SER A 54 1.18 -0.14 1.89
CA SER A 54 1.01 -1.55 2.27
C SER A 54 2.29 -2.30 1.90
N ASN A 55 2.42 -3.57 2.31
CA ASN A 55 3.54 -4.44 1.91
C ASN A 55 3.73 -4.49 0.37
N GLY A 56 2.66 -4.16 -0.37
CA GLY A 56 2.62 -4.07 -1.82
C GLY A 56 2.97 -2.70 -2.44
N CYS A 57 3.13 -1.62 -1.67
CA CYS A 57 3.50 -0.31 -2.20
C CYS A 57 3.84 0.63 -1.02
N ASP A 58 5.06 1.18 -1.01
CA ASP A 58 5.54 2.05 0.08
C ASP A 58 5.01 3.50 -0.01
N LYS A 59 4.32 3.86 -1.10
CA LYS A 59 3.79 5.22 -1.32
C LYS A 59 2.26 5.25 -1.21
N VAL A 60 1.73 6.39 -0.76
CA VAL A 60 0.29 6.69 -0.83
C VAL A 60 -0.08 6.97 -2.27
N GLU A 61 -1.13 6.31 -2.78
CA GLU A 61 -1.62 6.51 -4.14
C GLU A 61 -3.05 7.05 -4.12
N VAL A 62 -3.30 8.13 -4.88
CA VAL A 62 -4.64 8.68 -5.07
C VAL A 62 -5.07 8.37 -6.49
N ILE A 63 -5.96 7.40 -6.66
CA ILE A 63 -6.45 6.96 -7.96
C ILE A 63 -7.79 7.66 -8.23
N VAL A 64 -7.85 8.40 -9.33
CA VAL A 64 -9.03 9.10 -9.80
C VAL A 64 -9.58 8.38 -11.02
N THR A 65 -10.82 7.89 -10.93
CA THR A 65 -11.54 7.32 -12.07
C THR A 65 -12.29 8.44 -12.78
N LEU A 66 -11.96 8.70 -14.04
CA LEU A 66 -12.62 9.76 -14.81
C LEU A 66 -13.93 9.27 -15.46
N LYS A 67 -14.91 10.17 -15.58
CA LYS A 67 -16.10 10.01 -16.42
C LYS A 67 -15.69 9.98 -17.90
N ALA A 68 -16.51 9.33 -18.74
CA ALA A 68 -16.34 9.19 -20.19
C ALA A 68 -15.22 8.23 -20.67
N HIS A 69 -15.06 7.08 -20.03
CA HIS A 69 -14.11 6.03 -20.46
C HIS A 69 -12.64 6.48 -20.58
N LYS A 70 -12.25 7.59 -19.94
CA LYS A 70 -10.88 8.14 -20.00
C LYS A 70 -9.85 7.40 -19.13
N GLY A 71 -10.22 6.22 -18.62
CA GLY A 71 -9.40 5.40 -17.76
C GLY A 71 -9.24 5.94 -16.34
N GLN A 72 -8.40 5.24 -15.57
CA GLN A 72 -7.95 5.67 -14.26
C GLN A 72 -6.72 6.55 -14.41
N ARG A 73 -6.65 7.62 -13.61
CA ARG A 73 -5.49 8.52 -13.54
C ARG A 73 -5.02 8.61 -12.11
N CYS A 74 -3.71 8.48 -11.92
CA CYS A 74 -3.10 8.71 -10.63
C CYS A 74 -2.93 10.21 -10.40
N LEU A 75 -3.18 10.67 -9.19
CA LEU A 75 -2.86 12.00 -8.71
C LEU A 75 -1.59 11.93 -7.87
N ASP A 76 -0.73 12.93 -8.01
CA ASP A 76 0.42 13.07 -7.14
C ASP A 76 -0.06 13.43 -5.71
N PRO A 77 0.29 12.64 -4.67
CA PRO A 77 -0.15 12.89 -3.30
C PRO A 77 0.38 14.21 -2.72
N THR A 78 1.43 14.79 -3.31
CA THR A 78 1.98 16.08 -2.91
C THR A 78 1.19 17.27 -3.45
N SER A 79 0.26 17.05 -4.38
CA SER A 79 -0.56 18.12 -4.96
C SER A 79 -1.58 18.65 -3.94
N LYS A 80 -1.84 19.97 -3.96
CA LYS A 80 -2.88 20.61 -3.10
C LYS A 80 -4.25 19.95 -3.31
N GLN A 81 -4.55 19.57 -4.55
CA GLN A 81 -5.78 18.89 -4.92
C GLN A 81 -5.88 17.50 -4.26
N ALA A 82 -4.82 16.68 -4.33
CA ALA A 82 -4.83 15.36 -3.68
C ALA A 82 -5.06 15.49 -2.17
N ARG A 83 -4.37 16.42 -1.50
CA ARG A 83 -4.51 16.65 -0.06
C ARG A 83 -5.95 17.00 0.34
N LEU A 84 -6.60 17.91 -0.40
CA LEU A 84 -8.00 18.29 -0.15
C LEU A 84 -8.96 17.12 -0.35
N ILE A 85 -8.74 16.30 -1.39
CA ILE A 85 -9.56 15.12 -1.63
C ILE A 85 -9.39 14.09 -0.49
N MET A 86 -8.15 13.83 -0.07
CA MET A 86 -7.87 12.93 1.05
C MET A 86 -8.57 13.37 2.34
N GLN A 87 -8.49 14.67 2.68
CA GLN A 87 -9.17 15.23 3.86
C GLN A 87 -10.69 15.07 3.78
N THR A 88 -11.27 15.31 2.59
CA THR A 88 -12.70 15.18 2.36
C THR A 88 -13.16 13.73 2.51
N ILE A 89 -12.40 12.78 1.97
CA ILE A 89 -12.67 11.34 2.08
C ILE A 89 -12.54 10.88 3.54
N GLN A 90 -11.49 11.30 4.25
CA GLN A 90 -11.31 10.99 5.67
C GLN A 90 -12.47 11.53 6.51
N LYS A 91 -12.90 12.77 6.28
CA LYS A 91 -14.08 13.36 6.95
C LYS A 91 -15.34 12.57 6.65
N LYS A 92 -15.58 12.19 5.39
CA LYS A 92 -16.73 11.37 4.99
C LYS A 92 -16.72 9.99 5.66
N ASN A 93 -15.56 9.34 5.73
CA ASN A 93 -15.40 8.04 6.39
C ASN A 93 -15.57 8.15 7.92
N PHE A 94 -15.13 9.25 8.52
CA PHE A 94 -15.36 9.55 9.93
C PHE A 94 -16.85 9.73 10.22
N LEU A 95 -17.56 10.55 9.44
CA LEU A 95 -19.00 10.74 9.56
C LEU A 95 -19.79 9.44 9.32
N ARG A 96 -19.37 8.61 8.35
CA ARG A 96 -19.94 7.27 8.11
C ARG A 96 -19.79 6.34 9.32
N ARG A 97 -18.67 6.42 10.05
CA ARG A 97 -18.44 5.64 11.28
C ARG A 97 -19.21 6.18 12.48
N GLN A 98 -19.52 7.48 12.53
CA GLN A 98 -20.32 8.06 13.61
C GLN A 98 -21.82 7.75 13.48
N ASN A 99 -22.31 7.52 12.26
CA ASN A 99 -23.72 7.21 11.98
C ASN A 99 -24.02 5.69 12.00
N MET A 100 -23.07 4.86 12.43
CA MET A 100 -23.22 3.40 12.59
C MET A 100 -23.20 3.06 14.07
#